data_AF-A0A2T2RNC3-F1
#
_entry.id   AF-A0A2T2RNC3-F1
#
_cell.length_a   1.000
_cell.length_b   1.000
_cell.length_c   1.000
_cell.angle_alpha   90.00
_cell.angle_beta   90.00
_cell.angle_gamma   90.00
#
_symmetry.space_group_name_H-M   'P 1'
#
loop_
_entity.id
_entity.type
_entity.pdbx_description
1 polymer ?
#
loop_
_entity_poly.entity_id
_entity_poly.type
_entity_poly.pdbx_seq_one_letter_code
_entity_poly.pdbx_strand_id
1 'polypeptide(L)'
;MNETWESMIQTAGGGTLKPVPPILAQGGVAQQTGNYLQQIFGQLSEFVPNLLGALAILIVGIVIALIVSKVIKAVLNRTSIDNTIAGWITGGQEGAEAPQVEQWISGAVFWIIIIFTVVATLQNLQLQVISQPLNNFLNQIFVYLPQIVAAAVLLAVAWLVATIVKLITVRVLRAAGLDERFSQQVGGGSQGQSSSGGSTSRGGGPQGQSSSGSSTSGGGGSTNQFSLSETIGSVLYWFVFLLFLPAILSTLNLQGILAPVQELVNEVLAYLPNLLSAILIAFAGWVVARVISRIVVNLLAAAGTDRVGSRFGLGGTGSQSLSWIMGTIVYVLILIPVAIAALQASQINAIADPAIAMLNQILVILPNIFTALGILILGYVAGKYISEFVADILAGFGFNNVFQWVGMRSPLPTSRPEGETPRGTEARTPSELMGIIVWAGIVLFATLSAVEIIQIPALTQLVNGVIVIAGQVLVGLIVLAVGLFFAQLAFNLIVSAGTSQSRILGQVARIAIIAFSVALGLQQMGIGSNIINLAFGLLLGAIAVAIALAFGLGARDIAAEQVREWLDSFKRKQ
;
A
#
# COMPACT_ATOMS: atom_id res chain seq x y z
N MET A 1 17.11 -6.11 -7.00
CA MET A 1 17.99 -5.47 -8.00
C MET A 1 19.42 -5.75 -7.59
N ASN A 2 20.04 -6.84 -8.06
CA ASN A 2 21.36 -7.25 -7.59
C ASN A 2 22.19 -8.02 -8.63
N GLU A 3 22.22 -7.58 -9.90
CA GLU A 3 22.97 -8.30 -10.96
C GLU A 3 23.96 -7.47 -11.77
N THR A 4 24.24 -6.21 -11.42
CA THR A 4 25.08 -5.34 -12.28
C THR A 4 26.57 -5.28 -11.92
N TRP A 5 27.02 -5.98 -10.87
CA TRP A 5 28.40 -5.82 -10.36
C TRP A 5 29.34 -7.02 -10.60
N GLU A 6 28.85 -8.20 -10.99
CA GLU A 6 29.74 -9.38 -11.21
C GLU A 6 30.44 -9.39 -12.58
N SER A 7 30.01 -8.61 -13.56
CA SER A 7 30.64 -8.60 -14.90
C SER A 7 31.91 -7.74 -15.01
N MET A 8 32.28 -6.99 -13.96
CA MET A 8 33.38 -6.02 -14.04
C MET A 8 34.73 -6.46 -13.45
N ILE A 9 34.83 -7.63 -12.79
CA ILE A 9 36.09 -8.03 -12.09
C ILE A 9 36.75 -9.31 -12.67
N GLN A 10 36.27 -9.87 -13.78
CA GLN A 10 37.03 -10.90 -14.51
C GLN A 10 37.72 -10.31 -15.73
N THR A 11 38.91 -9.73 -15.53
CA THR A 11 40.02 -9.70 -16.51
C THR A 11 41.28 -9.10 -15.87
N ALA A 12 41.80 -9.75 -14.84
CA ALA A 12 43.19 -9.58 -14.43
C ALA A 12 43.96 -10.85 -14.81
N GLY A 13 44.52 -10.87 -16.02
CA GLY A 13 45.33 -12.00 -16.48
C GLY A 13 45.68 -11.96 -17.97
N GLY A 14 46.74 -11.24 -18.33
CA GLY A 14 47.59 -11.51 -19.49
C GLY A 14 47.10 -11.12 -20.89
N GLY A 15 47.84 -10.23 -21.54
CA GLY A 15 48.04 -10.28 -23.00
C GLY A 15 47.26 -9.27 -23.87
N THR A 16 48.04 -8.37 -24.49
CA THR A 16 47.77 -7.60 -25.73
C THR A 16 46.83 -6.38 -25.66
N LEU A 17 47.41 -5.20 -25.95
CA LEU A 17 46.72 -3.95 -26.25
C LEU A 17 45.87 -4.10 -27.53
N LYS A 18 44.54 -3.98 -27.44
CA LYS A 18 43.68 -3.81 -28.62
C LYS A 18 43.60 -2.32 -28.98
N PRO A 19 43.84 -1.91 -30.24
CA PRO A 19 43.61 -0.53 -30.66
C PRO A 19 42.11 -0.24 -30.73
N VAL A 20 41.71 0.93 -30.22
CA VAL A 20 40.33 1.46 -30.28
C VAL A 20 39.99 1.78 -31.75
N PRO A 21 38.85 1.33 -32.30
CA PRO A 21 38.49 1.62 -33.69
C PRO A 21 38.02 3.08 -33.87
N PRO A 22 38.40 3.75 -34.97
CA PRO A 22 37.92 5.10 -35.28
C PRO A 22 36.45 5.05 -35.73
N ILE A 23 35.57 5.74 -35.00
CA ILE A 23 34.10 5.71 -35.12
C ILE A 23 33.56 6.51 -36.32
N LEU A 24 34.40 6.85 -37.32
CA LEU A 24 34.03 7.84 -38.35
C LEU A 24 34.08 7.34 -39.81
N ALA A 25 34.08 6.02 -40.05
CA ALA A 25 34.05 5.51 -41.43
C ALA A 25 33.30 4.17 -41.58
N GLN A 26 31.96 4.14 -41.48
CA GLN A 26 31.16 3.01 -41.96
C GLN A 26 30.00 3.47 -42.85
N GLY A 27 30.03 3.07 -44.13
CA GLY A 27 29.02 3.32 -45.17
C GLY A 27 27.73 2.48 -45.06
N GLY A 28 27.28 2.13 -43.86
CA GLY A 28 26.09 1.27 -43.65
C GLY A 28 24.74 1.97 -43.88
N VAL A 29 24.68 3.29 -43.76
CA VAL A 29 23.44 4.07 -43.85
C VAL A 29 22.82 4.06 -45.26
N ALA A 30 23.63 4.00 -46.32
CA ALA A 30 23.14 3.98 -47.70
C ALA A 30 22.46 2.64 -48.06
N GLN A 31 23.01 1.51 -47.60
CA GLN A 31 22.44 0.18 -47.83
C GLN A 31 21.16 -0.05 -47.02
N GLN A 32 21.12 0.43 -45.78
CA GLN A 32 19.91 0.37 -44.97
C GLN A 32 18.79 1.21 -45.58
N THR A 33 19.09 2.43 -46.05
CA THR A 33 18.11 3.32 -46.68
C THR A 33 17.50 2.72 -47.96
N GLY A 34 18.29 2.01 -48.77
CA GLY A 34 17.80 1.35 -49.99
C GLY A 34 16.77 0.25 -49.71
N ASN A 35 17.00 -0.56 -48.68
CA ASN A 35 16.08 -1.63 -48.30
C ASN A 35 14.74 -1.08 -47.76
N TYR A 36 14.76 0.02 -47.01
CA TYR A 36 13.53 0.68 -46.55
C TYR A 36 12.70 1.25 -47.71
N LEU A 37 13.33 1.86 -48.71
CA LEU A 37 12.63 2.42 -49.86
C LEU A 37 11.98 1.33 -50.72
N GLN A 38 12.64 0.19 -50.92
CA GLN A 38 12.06 -0.94 -51.65
C GLN A 38 10.86 -1.54 -50.90
N GLN A 39 10.92 -1.61 -49.57
CA GLN A 39 9.82 -2.11 -48.75
C GLN A 39 8.59 -1.18 -48.79
N ILE A 40 8.80 0.13 -48.73
CA ILE A 40 7.72 1.13 -48.87
C ILE A 40 7.11 1.06 -50.27
N PHE A 41 7.94 0.95 -51.31
CA PHE A 41 7.45 0.87 -52.69
C PHE A 41 6.66 -0.42 -52.95
N GLY A 42 7.09 -1.55 -52.38
CA GLY A 42 6.35 -2.81 -52.43
C GLY A 42 4.95 -2.67 -51.81
N GLN A 43 4.86 -2.10 -50.61
CA GLN A 43 3.58 -1.86 -49.93
C GLN A 43 2.66 -0.91 -50.71
N LEU A 44 3.21 0.14 -51.32
CA LEU A 44 2.43 1.07 -52.15
C LEU A 44 1.90 0.40 -53.43
N SER A 45 2.66 -0.52 -54.03
CA SER A 45 2.26 -1.21 -55.24
C SER A 45 1.07 -2.17 -55.03
N GLU A 46 1.00 -2.83 -53.87
CA GLU A 46 -0.13 -3.70 -53.49
C GLU A 46 -1.34 -2.91 -52.99
N PHE A 47 -1.13 -1.70 -52.47
CA PHE A 47 -2.21 -0.84 -51.97
C PHE A 47 -3.16 -0.39 -53.08
N VAL A 48 -2.65 -0.06 -54.27
CA VAL A 48 -3.48 0.51 -55.37
C VAL A 48 -4.56 -0.47 -55.86
N PRO A 49 -4.25 -1.75 -56.18
CA PRO A 49 -5.27 -2.73 -56.55
C PRO A 49 -6.28 -3.00 -55.43
N ASN A 50 -5.82 -3.14 -54.18
CA ASN A 50 -6.69 -3.40 -53.03
C ASN A 50 -7.65 -2.23 -52.78
N LEU A 51 -7.20 -0.99 -52.97
CA LEU A 51 -8.03 0.20 -52.85
C LEU A 51 -9.18 0.20 -53.87
N LEU A 52 -8.88 -0.10 -55.13
CA LEU A 52 -9.91 -0.18 -56.17
C LEU A 52 -10.91 -1.31 -55.90
N GLY A 53 -10.42 -2.48 -55.49
CA GLY A 53 -11.27 -3.60 -55.11
C GLY A 53 -12.18 -3.25 -53.91
N ALA A 54 -11.65 -2.56 -52.91
CA ALA A 54 -12.40 -2.13 -51.74
C ALA A 54 -13.51 -1.14 -52.09
N LEU A 55 -13.23 -0.17 -52.97
CA LEU A 55 -14.23 0.77 -53.47
C LEU A 55 -15.34 0.06 -54.24
N ALA A 56 -15.02 -0.94 -55.07
CA ALA A 56 -16.02 -1.72 -55.78
C ALA A 56 -16.96 -2.48 -54.82
N ILE A 57 -16.41 -3.16 -53.81
CA ILE A 57 -17.18 -3.85 -52.76
C ILE A 57 -18.10 -2.86 -52.03
N LEU A 58 -17.60 -1.69 -51.66
CA LEU A 58 -18.36 -0.69 -50.92
C LEU A 58 -19.58 -0.20 -51.72
N ILE A 59 -19.38 0.12 -53.00
CA ILE A 59 -20.46 0.57 -53.88
C ILE A 59 -21.52 -0.52 -54.03
N VAL A 60 -21.10 -1.75 -54.32
CA VAL A 60 -22.01 -2.89 -54.49
C VAL A 60 -22.79 -3.16 -53.21
N GLY A 61 -22.13 -3.16 -52.05
CA GLY A 61 -22.79 -3.44 -50.78
C GLY A 61 -23.78 -2.37 -50.35
N ILE A 62 -23.52 -1.08 -50.64
CA ILE A 62 -24.50 0.00 -50.40
C ILE A 62 -25.76 -0.21 -51.26
N VAL A 63 -25.61 -0.59 -52.52
CA VAL A 63 -26.74 -0.88 -53.40
C VAL A 63 -27.55 -2.06 -52.86
N ILE A 64 -26.89 -3.15 -52.46
CA ILE A 64 -27.54 -4.32 -51.86
C ILE A 64 -28.29 -3.92 -50.58
N ALA A 65 -27.67 -3.14 -49.70
CA ALA A 65 -28.28 -2.69 -48.45
C ALA A 65 -29.59 -1.91 -48.69
N LEU A 66 -29.58 -0.99 -49.67
CA LEU A 66 -30.77 -0.20 -50.03
C LEU A 66 -31.89 -1.06 -50.62
N ILE A 67 -31.57 -2.07 -51.42
CA ILE A 67 -32.56 -2.97 -52.00
C ILE A 67 -33.15 -3.86 -50.90
N VAL A 68 -32.31 -4.54 -50.14
CA VAL A 68 -32.73 -5.51 -49.11
C VAL A 68 -33.55 -4.83 -48.01
N SER A 69 -33.12 -3.66 -47.53
CA SER A 69 -33.86 -2.90 -46.51
C SER A 69 -35.26 -2.50 -46.98
N LYS A 70 -35.43 -2.10 -48.25
CA LYS A 70 -36.74 -1.80 -48.84
C LYS A 70 -37.61 -3.03 -49.00
N VAL A 71 -37.03 -4.15 -49.44
CA VAL A 71 -37.76 -5.42 -49.55
C VAL A 71 -38.26 -5.87 -48.19
N ILE A 72 -37.42 -5.84 -47.16
CA ILE A 72 -37.78 -6.20 -45.79
C ILE A 72 -38.86 -5.27 -45.25
N LYS A 73 -38.73 -3.95 -45.45
CA LYS A 73 -39.78 -3.00 -45.07
C LYS A 73 -41.12 -3.32 -45.76
N ALA A 74 -41.09 -3.64 -47.05
CA ALA A 74 -42.30 -3.99 -47.79
C ALA A 74 -42.94 -5.30 -47.32
N VAL A 75 -42.13 -6.28 -46.89
CA VAL A 75 -42.62 -7.55 -46.32
C VAL A 75 -43.19 -7.34 -44.91
N LEU A 76 -42.51 -6.58 -44.06
CA LEU A 76 -42.99 -6.26 -42.71
C LEU A 76 -44.31 -5.50 -42.76
N ASN A 77 -44.43 -4.47 -43.60
CA ASN A 77 -45.67 -3.72 -43.75
C ASN A 77 -46.84 -4.57 -44.28
N ARG A 78 -46.56 -5.73 -44.91
CA ARG A 78 -47.60 -6.68 -45.34
C ARG A 78 -47.99 -7.66 -44.24
N THR A 79 -47.23 -7.74 -43.15
CA THR A 79 -47.46 -8.65 -42.05
C THR A 79 -48.10 -7.89 -40.90
N SER A 80 -49.19 -8.39 -40.32
CA SER A 80 -49.93 -7.72 -39.23
C SER A 80 -49.22 -7.78 -37.86
N ILE A 81 -47.89 -7.85 -37.85
CA ILE A 81 -47.09 -7.94 -36.63
C ILE A 81 -47.33 -6.69 -35.78
N ASP A 82 -47.36 -5.52 -36.41
CA ASP A 82 -47.48 -4.19 -35.79
C ASP A 82 -48.69 -4.10 -34.85
N ASN A 83 -49.84 -4.68 -35.24
CA ASN A 83 -51.07 -4.66 -34.43
C ASN A 83 -50.99 -5.56 -33.18
N THR A 84 -50.24 -6.66 -33.27
CA THR A 84 -50.05 -7.57 -32.13
C THR A 84 -49.08 -6.97 -31.12
N ILE A 85 -48.06 -6.25 -31.62
CA ILE A 85 -47.04 -5.61 -30.79
C ILE A 85 -47.57 -4.33 -30.13
N ALA A 86 -48.40 -3.56 -30.83
CA ALA A 86 -49.01 -2.38 -30.25
C ALA A 86 -49.90 -2.76 -29.05
N GLY A 87 -50.77 -3.76 -29.21
CA GLY A 87 -51.75 -4.15 -28.18
C GLY A 87 -51.15 -4.58 -26.85
N TRP A 88 -49.97 -5.21 -26.85
CA TRP A 88 -49.31 -5.66 -25.63
C TRP A 88 -48.52 -4.55 -24.91
N ILE A 89 -48.11 -3.49 -25.62
CA ILE A 89 -47.19 -2.44 -25.10
C ILE A 89 -48.00 -1.21 -24.70
N THR A 90 -49.01 -0.85 -25.48
CA THR A 90 -49.86 0.32 -25.22
C THR A 90 -51.12 -0.02 -24.43
N GLY A 91 -51.27 -1.27 -23.97
CA GLY A 91 -52.32 -1.66 -23.02
C GLY A 91 -53.75 -1.41 -23.53
N GLY A 92 -53.96 -1.47 -24.85
CA GLY A 92 -55.29 -1.24 -25.44
C GLY A 92 -55.79 0.21 -25.41
N GLN A 93 -54.93 1.21 -25.18
CA GLN A 93 -55.31 2.60 -25.39
C GLN A 93 -55.37 2.93 -26.89
N GLU A 94 -56.58 3.08 -27.41
CA GLU A 94 -56.85 3.63 -28.73
C GLU A 94 -56.27 5.06 -28.81
N GLY A 95 -55.22 5.24 -29.61
CA GLY A 95 -54.60 6.54 -29.88
C GLY A 95 -53.16 6.71 -29.39
N ALA A 96 -52.55 5.73 -28.73
CA ALA A 96 -51.10 5.73 -28.53
C ALA A 96 -50.42 5.41 -29.87
N GLU A 97 -49.70 6.36 -30.44
CA GLU A 97 -48.86 6.13 -31.64
C GLU A 97 -47.89 4.99 -31.35
N ALA A 98 -48.18 3.81 -31.86
CA ALA A 98 -47.32 2.65 -31.68
C ALA A 98 -45.94 2.98 -32.30
N PRO A 99 -44.84 2.64 -31.62
CA PRO A 99 -43.52 2.80 -32.22
C PRO A 99 -43.47 2.00 -33.52
N GLN A 100 -43.07 2.64 -34.62
CA GLN A 100 -43.00 2.03 -35.95
C GLN A 100 -41.87 0.99 -36.02
N VAL A 101 -42.12 -0.21 -35.48
CA VAL A 101 -41.15 -1.30 -35.36
C VAL A 101 -40.57 -1.65 -36.72
N GLU A 102 -41.34 -1.49 -37.79
CA GLU A 102 -40.97 -1.70 -39.19
C GLU A 102 -39.86 -0.74 -39.63
N GLN A 103 -39.92 0.53 -39.21
CA GLN A 103 -38.89 1.53 -39.52
C GLN A 103 -37.60 1.22 -38.75
N TRP A 104 -37.72 0.74 -37.50
CA TRP A 104 -36.58 0.32 -36.70
C TRP A 104 -35.92 -0.96 -37.24
N ILE A 105 -36.70 -2.00 -37.57
CA ILE A 105 -36.17 -3.27 -38.10
C ILE A 105 -35.56 -3.06 -39.48
N SER A 106 -36.23 -2.34 -40.38
CA SER A 106 -35.67 -2.07 -41.71
C SER A 106 -34.43 -1.19 -41.66
N GLY A 107 -34.39 -0.21 -40.75
CA GLY A 107 -33.21 0.60 -40.47
C GLY A 107 -32.06 -0.22 -39.88
N ALA A 108 -32.34 -1.13 -38.95
CA ALA A 108 -31.35 -2.03 -38.36
C ALA A 108 -30.75 -2.97 -39.41
N VAL A 109 -31.57 -3.58 -40.27
CA VAL A 109 -31.08 -4.46 -41.34
C VAL A 109 -30.24 -3.67 -42.35
N PHE A 110 -30.64 -2.45 -42.72
CA PHE A 110 -29.80 -1.58 -43.55
C PHE A 110 -28.42 -1.38 -42.95
N TRP A 111 -28.34 -0.95 -41.68
CA TRP A 111 -27.08 -0.72 -40.99
C TRP A 111 -26.26 -2.00 -40.82
N ILE A 112 -26.87 -3.15 -40.53
CA ILE A 112 -26.18 -4.43 -40.43
C ILE A 112 -25.52 -4.77 -41.77
N ILE A 113 -26.24 -4.65 -42.89
CA ILE A 113 -25.68 -4.93 -44.23
C ILE A 113 -24.56 -3.93 -44.57
N ILE A 114 -24.71 -2.66 -44.22
CA ILE A 114 -23.64 -1.66 -44.38
C ILE A 114 -22.42 -2.01 -43.53
N ILE A 115 -22.60 -2.43 -42.28
CA ILE A 115 -21.47 -2.84 -41.42
C ILE A 115 -20.78 -4.07 -42.02
N PHE A 116 -21.51 -5.08 -42.49
CA PHE A 116 -20.92 -6.23 -43.21
C PHE A 116 -20.16 -5.79 -44.46
N THR A 117 -20.72 -4.86 -45.23
CA THR A 117 -20.08 -4.28 -46.41
C THR A 117 -18.78 -3.59 -46.04
N VAL A 118 -18.79 -2.75 -44.99
CA VAL A 118 -17.60 -2.07 -44.47
C VAL A 118 -16.56 -3.08 -44.00
N VAL A 119 -16.95 -4.14 -43.28
CA VAL A 119 -16.03 -5.22 -42.89
C VAL A 119 -15.38 -5.85 -44.11
N ALA A 120 -16.15 -6.22 -45.14
CA ALA A 120 -15.62 -6.80 -46.37
C ALA A 120 -14.67 -5.84 -47.11
N THR A 121 -15.02 -4.55 -47.18
CA THR A 121 -14.18 -3.49 -47.75
C THR A 121 -12.86 -3.36 -46.99
N LEU A 122 -12.90 -3.35 -45.65
CA LEU A 122 -11.71 -3.24 -44.79
C LEU A 122 -10.83 -4.50 -44.87
N GLN A 123 -11.42 -5.69 -44.95
CA GLN A 123 -10.68 -6.94 -45.15
C GLN A 123 -9.95 -6.95 -46.49
N ASN A 124 -10.58 -6.43 -47.55
CA ASN A 124 -9.95 -6.32 -48.87
C ASN A 124 -8.79 -5.31 -48.89
N LEU A 125 -8.88 -4.22 -48.10
CA LEU A 125 -7.77 -3.30 -47.84
C LEU A 125 -6.66 -3.91 -46.98
N GLN A 126 -6.77 -5.18 -46.58
CA GLN A 126 -5.88 -5.86 -45.63
C GLN A 126 -5.79 -5.13 -44.28
N LEU A 127 -6.84 -4.40 -43.90
CA LEU A 127 -6.97 -3.78 -42.58
C LEU A 127 -7.56 -4.80 -41.61
N GLN A 128 -6.90 -5.96 -41.46
CA GLN A 128 -7.41 -7.04 -40.59
C GLN A 128 -7.54 -6.56 -39.14
N VAL A 129 -6.62 -5.72 -38.66
CA VAL A 129 -6.64 -5.15 -37.30
C VAL A 129 -7.94 -4.38 -37.03
N ILE A 130 -8.49 -3.68 -38.03
CA ILE A 130 -9.69 -2.85 -37.88
C ILE A 130 -10.96 -3.68 -38.14
N SER A 131 -10.91 -4.61 -39.08
CA SER A 131 -12.08 -5.43 -39.44
C SER A 131 -12.37 -6.56 -38.45
N GLN A 132 -11.38 -7.08 -37.73
CA GLN A 132 -11.59 -8.19 -36.77
C GLN A 132 -12.54 -7.83 -35.61
N PRO A 133 -12.35 -6.71 -34.88
CA PRO A 133 -13.28 -6.32 -33.82
C PRO A 133 -14.72 -6.14 -34.33
N LEU A 134 -14.88 -5.56 -35.53
CA LEU A 134 -16.19 -5.33 -36.13
C LEU A 134 -16.87 -6.64 -36.56
N ASN A 135 -16.10 -7.59 -37.11
CA ASN A 135 -16.58 -8.93 -37.44
C ASN A 135 -16.96 -9.72 -36.19
N ASN A 136 -16.17 -9.61 -35.11
CA ASN A 136 -16.47 -10.23 -33.82
C ASN A 136 -17.77 -9.68 -33.23
N PHE A 137 -17.98 -8.36 -33.29
CA PHE A 137 -19.21 -7.72 -32.85
C PHE A 137 -20.44 -8.23 -33.60
N LEU A 138 -20.36 -8.32 -34.94
CA LEU A 138 -21.44 -8.88 -35.75
C LEU A 138 -21.77 -10.31 -35.36
N ASN A 139 -20.76 -11.19 -35.31
CA ASN A 139 -20.94 -12.59 -34.90
C ASN A 139 -21.55 -12.69 -33.49
N GLN A 140 -21.13 -11.82 -32.59
CA GLN A 140 -21.62 -11.76 -31.22
C GLN A 140 -23.10 -11.34 -31.16
N ILE A 141 -23.56 -10.39 -31.98
CA ILE A 141 -25.00 -10.06 -32.11
C ILE A 141 -25.82 -11.27 -32.53
N PHE A 142 -25.37 -12.04 -33.54
CA PHE A 142 -26.10 -13.22 -34.00
C PHE A 142 -26.18 -14.32 -32.95
N VAL A 143 -25.10 -14.52 -32.17
CA VAL A 143 -25.09 -15.47 -31.05
C VAL A 143 -26.02 -15.02 -29.92
N TYR A 144 -26.15 -13.71 -29.68
CA TYR A 144 -27.03 -13.19 -28.64
C TYR A 144 -28.52 -13.28 -28.98
N LEU A 145 -28.92 -13.27 -30.26
CA LEU A 145 -30.34 -13.25 -30.64
C LEU A 145 -31.11 -14.47 -30.08
N PRO A 146 -30.68 -15.73 -30.28
CA PRO A 146 -31.33 -16.88 -29.64
C PRO A 146 -31.27 -16.85 -28.11
N GLN A 147 -30.18 -16.32 -27.54
CA GLN A 147 -29.96 -16.24 -26.09
C GLN A 147 -30.94 -15.28 -25.40
N ILE A 148 -31.25 -14.15 -26.03
CA ILE A 148 -32.24 -13.19 -25.52
C ILE A 148 -33.61 -13.86 -25.40
N VAL A 149 -34.01 -14.65 -26.39
CA VAL A 149 -35.29 -15.39 -26.35
C VAL A 149 -35.29 -16.40 -25.21
N ALA A 150 -34.22 -17.19 -25.07
CA ALA A 150 -34.11 -18.17 -24.00
C ALA A 150 -34.11 -17.51 -22.60
N ALA A 151 -33.44 -16.38 -22.44
CA ALA A 151 -33.43 -15.60 -21.20
C ALA A 151 -34.80 -15.00 -20.89
N ALA A 152 -35.55 -14.53 -21.89
CA ALA A 152 -36.91 -14.03 -21.70
C ALA A 152 -37.86 -15.14 -21.21
N VAL A 153 -37.73 -16.35 -21.74
CA VAL A 153 -38.47 -17.53 -21.24
C VAL A 153 -38.11 -17.82 -19.79
N LEU A 154 -36.82 -17.83 -19.43
CA LEU A 154 -36.38 -18.04 -18.06
C LEU A 154 -36.87 -16.95 -17.10
N LEU A 155 -36.90 -15.69 -17.54
CA LEU A 155 -37.42 -14.58 -16.75
C LEU A 155 -38.93 -14.76 -16.47
N ALA A 156 -39.70 -15.17 -17.47
CA ALA A 156 -41.12 -15.46 -17.29
C ALA A 156 -41.34 -16.61 -16.28
N VAL A 157 -40.53 -17.66 -16.35
CA VAL A 157 -40.54 -18.77 -15.39
C VAL A 157 -40.16 -18.28 -13.99
N ALA A 158 -39.10 -17.48 -13.85
CA ALA A 158 -38.65 -16.93 -12.58
C ALA A 158 -39.72 -16.07 -11.91
N TRP A 159 -40.38 -15.19 -12.68
CA TRP A 159 -41.47 -14.35 -12.20
C TRP A 159 -42.65 -15.19 -11.70
N LEU A 160 -43.03 -16.23 -12.45
CA LEU A 160 -44.11 -17.14 -12.09
C LEU A 160 -43.78 -17.88 -10.78
N VAL A 161 -42.58 -18.47 -10.68
CA VAL A 161 -42.14 -19.22 -9.49
C VAL A 161 -42.06 -18.29 -8.27
N ALA A 162 -41.46 -17.11 -8.40
CA ALA A 162 -41.36 -16.15 -7.31
C ALA A 162 -42.73 -15.70 -6.81
N THR A 163 -43.68 -15.46 -7.72
CA THR A 163 -45.06 -15.09 -7.38
C THR A 163 -45.78 -16.21 -6.61
N ILE A 164 -45.63 -17.46 -7.05
CA ILE A 164 -46.20 -18.62 -6.37
C ILE A 164 -45.61 -18.78 -4.97
N VAL A 165 -44.28 -18.68 -4.82
CA VAL A 165 -43.60 -18.78 -3.52
C VAL A 165 -44.07 -17.68 -2.56
N LYS A 166 -44.20 -16.44 -3.04
CA LYS A 166 -44.77 -15.33 -2.25
C LYS A 166 -46.18 -15.65 -1.79
N LEU A 167 -47.06 -16.08 -2.71
CA LEU A 167 -48.45 -16.37 -2.41
C LEU A 167 -48.58 -17.46 -1.32
N ILE A 168 -47.83 -18.55 -1.46
CA ILE A 168 -47.82 -19.67 -0.51
C ILE A 168 -47.30 -19.19 0.85
N THR A 169 -46.17 -18.47 0.86
CA THR A 169 -45.54 -18.04 2.11
C THR A 169 -46.43 -17.06 2.88
N VAL A 170 -46.97 -16.04 2.23
CA VAL A 170 -47.88 -15.08 2.87
C VAL A 170 -49.11 -15.79 3.41
N ARG A 171 -49.67 -16.75 2.67
CA ARG A 171 -50.85 -17.53 3.11
C ARG A 171 -50.54 -18.38 4.34
N VAL A 172 -49.38 -19.04 4.37
CA VAL A 172 -48.93 -19.86 5.52
C VAL A 172 -48.64 -18.98 6.73
N LEU A 173 -47.95 -17.86 6.56
CA LEU A 173 -47.60 -16.94 7.65
C LEU A 173 -48.82 -16.26 8.27
N ARG A 174 -49.80 -15.86 7.43
CA ARG A 174 -51.09 -15.34 7.90
C ARG A 174 -51.89 -16.42 8.63
N ALA A 175 -51.91 -17.65 8.12
CA ALA A 175 -52.58 -18.76 8.80
C ALA A 175 -51.93 -19.10 10.15
N ALA A 176 -50.62 -18.90 10.30
CA ALA A 176 -49.90 -19.06 11.57
C ALA A 176 -50.11 -17.90 12.57
N GLY A 177 -50.80 -16.82 12.15
CA GLY A 177 -51.03 -15.64 12.99
C GLY A 177 -49.74 -14.92 13.41
N LEU A 178 -48.70 -14.97 12.57
CA LEU A 178 -47.39 -14.41 12.90
C LEU A 178 -47.44 -12.89 13.10
N ASP A 179 -48.29 -12.20 12.34
CA ASP A 179 -48.48 -10.75 12.41
C ASP A 179 -49.08 -10.31 13.76
N GLU A 180 -50.07 -11.06 14.29
CA GLU A 180 -50.66 -10.82 15.62
C GLU A 180 -49.63 -11.02 16.75
N ARG A 181 -48.83 -12.10 16.69
CA ARG A 181 -47.86 -12.40 17.76
C ARG A 181 -46.72 -11.39 17.80
N PHE A 182 -46.27 -10.92 16.63
CA PHE A 182 -45.23 -9.91 16.51
C PHE A 182 -45.73 -8.53 16.92
N SER A 183 -46.91 -8.12 16.45
CA SER A 183 -47.51 -6.83 16.81
C SER A 183 -47.86 -6.73 18.30
N GLN A 184 -48.27 -7.81 18.95
CA GLN A 184 -48.49 -7.83 20.41
C GLN A 184 -47.20 -7.65 21.21
N GLN A 185 -46.07 -8.19 20.75
CA GLN A 185 -44.78 -8.05 21.44
C GLN A 185 -44.10 -6.70 21.18
N VAL A 186 -44.33 -6.08 20.01
CA VAL A 186 -43.66 -4.83 19.61
C VAL A 186 -44.56 -3.60 19.85
N GLY A 187 -45.89 -3.74 19.78
CA GLY A 187 -46.88 -2.67 19.94
C GLY A 187 -47.30 -2.37 21.40
N GLY A 188 -46.85 -3.17 22.38
CA GLY A 188 -47.16 -2.96 23.81
C GLY A 188 -46.35 -1.86 24.51
N GLY A 189 -45.44 -1.16 23.81
CA GLY A 189 -44.46 -0.26 24.43
C GLY A 189 -44.69 1.25 24.27
N SER A 190 -45.71 1.70 23.54
CA SER A 190 -45.78 3.10 23.09
C SER A 190 -47.17 3.74 23.15
N GLN A 191 -47.79 3.78 24.33
CA GLN A 191 -48.84 4.76 24.64
C GLN A 191 -48.63 5.36 26.03
N GLY A 192 -47.96 6.52 26.06
CA GLY A 192 -47.86 7.41 27.20
C GLY A 192 -48.11 8.85 26.77
N GLN A 193 -49.31 9.33 27.09
CA GLN A 193 -49.58 10.70 27.56
C GLN A 193 -49.66 11.87 26.55
N SER A 194 -50.89 12.29 26.24
CA SER A 194 -51.26 13.72 26.19
C SER A 194 -52.78 13.92 26.35
N SER A 195 -53.14 14.39 27.53
CA SER A 195 -54.44 14.88 28.01
C SER A 195 -54.79 16.26 27.42
N SER A 196 -55.99 16.47 26.88
CA SER A 196 -57.18 17.10 27.52
C SER A 196 -57.22 18.64 27.56
N GLY A 197 -58.30 19.20 27.01
CA GLY A 197 -58.80 20.58 27.17
C GLY A 197 -59.43 21.10 25.86
N GLY A 198 -60.70 21.51 25.72
CA GLY A 198 -61.83 21.69 26.63
C GLY A 198 -62.71 22.87 26.15
N SER A 199 -63.93 22.58 25.64
CA SER A 199 -65.16 23.44 25.66
C SER A 199 -65.18 24.75 24.82
N THR A 200 -66.27 25.37 24.30
CA THR A 200 -67.75 25.33 24.48
C THR A 200 -68.47 26.12 23.34
N SER A 201 -69.73 25.76 22.99
CA SER A 201 -70.92 26.62 22.67
C SER A 201 -70.91 27.63 21.48
N ARG A 202 -72.01 28.05 20.81
CA ARG A 202 -73.48 27.76 20.76
C ARG A 202 -74.06 28.61 19.60
N GLY A 203 -75.08 28.11 18.87
CA GLY A 203 -76.23 28.93 18.39
C GLY A 203 -76.39 29.26 16.89
N GLY A 204 -77.55 28.87 16.32
CA GLY A 204 -78.37 29.75 15.47
C GLY A 204 -78.79 29.31 14.04
N GLY A 205 -79.99 28.72 13.90
CA GLY A 205 -80.99 29.05 12.84
C GLY A 205 -80.91 28.41 11.43
N PRO A 206 -82.04 28.02 10.79
CA PRO A 206 -82.06 27.16 9.58
C PRO A 206 -82.52 27.86 8.28
N GLN A 207 -82.04 27.39 7.12
CA GLN A 207 -82.81 27.12 5.88
C GLN A 207 -81.89 26.90 4.67
N GLY A 208 -82.25 25.95 3.79
CA GLY A 208 -81.67 25.81 2.45
C GLY A 208 -81.59 24.37 1.97
N GLN A 209 -82.67 23.89 1.34
CA GLN A 209 -82.74 22.61 0.64
C GLN A 209 -81.82 22.58 -0.59
N SER A 210 -81.09 21.47 -0.78
CA SER A 210 -80.99 20.80 -2.08
C SER A 210 -80.49 19.36 -1.93
N SER A 211 -81.41 18.44 -2.23
CA SER A 211 -81.22 17.19 -2.99
C SER A 211 -79.91 16.40 -2.82
N SER A 212 -80.02 15.30 -2.06
CA SER A 212 -79.69 13.93 -2.47
C SER A 212 -78.33 13.63 -3.14
N GLY A 213 -77.48 12.97 -2.36
CA GLY A 213 -77.01 11.63 -2.75
C GLY A 213 -75.61 11.50 -3.36
N SER A 214 -74.58 11.53 -2.52
CA SER A 214 -73.62 10.41 -2.47
C SER A 214 -72.70 10.59 -1.26
N SER A 215 -72.86 9.65 -0.33
CA SER A 215 -71.97 9.41 0.79
C SER A 215 -70.64 8.85 0.26
N THR A 216 -69.63 9.69 0.10
CA THR A 216 -68.24 9.22 0.13
C THR A 216 -67.69 9.51 1.50
N SER A 217 -67.85 8.48 2.32
CA SER A 217 -67.22 8.23 3.61
C SER A 217 -65.76 8.68 3.65
N GLY A 218 -65.38 9.22 4.80
CA GLY A 218 -64.05 9.72 5.09
C GLY A 218 -62.95 8.71 4.76
N GLY A 219 -61.89 9.22 4.14
CA GLY A 219 -60.57 8.60 4.15
C GLY A 219 -60.02 8.64 5.56
N GLY A 220 -60.39 7.63 6.36
CA GLY A 220 -59.63 7.26 7.54
C GLY A 220 -58.25 6.84 7.07
N GLY A 221 -57.21 7.49 7.59
CA GLY A 221 -55.83 7.09 7.37
C GLY A 221 -55.67 5.64 7.80
N SER A 222 -55.51 4.75 6.83
CA SER A 222 -54.90 3.45 7.04
C SER A 222 -53.50 3.69 7.56
N THR A 223 -53.34 3.70 8.89
CA THR A 223 -52.05 3.43 9.51
C THR A 223 -51.54 2.16 8.86
N ASN A 224 -50.52 2.31 8.02
CA ASN A 224 -49.91 1.25 7.23
C ASN A 224 -49.31 0.26 8.23
N GLN A 225 -50.13 -0.67 8.72
CA GLN A 225 -49.69 -1.70 9.65
C GLN A 225 -48.68 -2.54 8.87
N PHE A 226 -47.41 -2.41 9.25
CA PHE A 226 -46.33 -3.23 8.72
C PHE A 226 -46.69 -4.70 8.97
N SER A 227 -47.21 -5.37 7.95
CA SER A 227 -47.47 -6.80 7.99
C SER A 227 -46.15 -7.52 7.70
N LEU A 228 -45.60 -8.14 8.75
CA LEU A 228 -44.35 -8.88 8.67
C LEU A 228 -44.47 -10.01 7.64
N SER A 229 -45.67 -10.62 7.53
CA SER A 229 -45.97 -11.63 6.52
C SER A 229 -45.79 -11.13 5.09
N GLU A 230 -46.21 -9.89 4.78
CA GLU A 230 -46.08 -9.30 3.44
C GLU A 230 -44.63 -8.89 3.15
N THR A 231 -43.90 -8.39 4.16
CA THR A 231 -42.47 -8.09 4.03
C THR A 231 -41.67 -9.36 3.76
N ILE A 232 -41.86 -10.43 4.56
CA ILE A 232 -41.18 -11.72 4.37
C ILE A 232 -41.54 -12.32 3.01
N GLY A 233 -42.82 -12.29 2.61
CA GLY A 233 -43.25 -12.77 1.29
C GLY A 233 -42.61 -12.00 0.14
N SER A 234 -42.45 -10.68 0.29
CA SER A 234 -41.81 -9.83 -0.72
C SER A 234 -40.28 -10.03 -0.76
N VAL A 235 -39.63 -10.25 0.39
CA VAL A 235 -38.21 -10.62 0.46
C VAL A 235 -37.97 -11.96 -0.22
N LEU A 236 -38.81 -12.97 0.06
CA LEU A 236 -38.70 -14.28 -0.59
C LEU A 236 -38.96 -14.22 -2.10
N TYR A 237 -39.88 -13.37 -2.55
CA TYR A 237 -40.06 -13.10 -3.98
C TYR A 237 -38.75 -12.64 -4.63
N TRP A 238 -38.12 -11.61 -4.05
CA TRP A 238 -36.85 -11.09 -4.56
C TRP A 238 -35.70 -12.10 -4.42
N PHE A 239 -35.68 -12.91 -3.36
CA PHE A 239 -34.69 -13.96 -3.17
C PHE A 239 -34.81 -15.06 -4.24
N VAL A 240 -36.03 -15.52 -4.53
CA VAL A 240 -36.28 -16.48 -5.61
C VAL A 240 -35.86 -15.88 -6.94
N PHE A 241 -36.25 -14.63 -7.21
CA PHE A 241 -35.82 -13.94 -8.43
C PHE A 241 -34.28 -13.83 -8.53
N LEU A 242 -33.61 -13.51 -7.42
CA LEU A 242 -32.15 -13.46 -7.32
C LEU A 242 -31.49 -14.84 -7.51
N LEU A 243 -32.14 -15.93 -7.14
CA LEU A 243 -31.65 -17.30 -7.40
C LEU A 243 -31.76 -17.66 -8.90
N PHE A 244 -32.80 -17.19 -9.58
CA PHE A 244 -32.96 -17.36 -11.04
C PHE A 244 -32.09 -16.41 -11.87
N LEU A 245 -31.70 -15.27 -11.31
CA LEU A 245 -30.88 -14.26 -11.99
C LEU A 245 -29.58 -14.88 -12.55
N PRO A 246 -28.82 -15.72 -11.81
CA PRO A 246 -27.68 -16.41 -12.38
C PRO A 246 -27.98 -17.24 -13.62
N ALA A 247 -29.09 -17.98 -13.62
CA ALA A 247 -29.51 -18.77 -14.78
C ALA A 247 -29.85 -17.86 -15.98
N ILE A 248 -30.59 -16.78 -15.75
CA ILE A 248 -30.98 -15.80 -16.80
C ILE A 248 -29.73 -15.16 -17.42
N LEU A 249 -28.79 -14.68 -16.59
CA LEU A 249 -27.56 -14.04 -17.07
C LEU A 249 -26.61 -15.05 -17.73
N SER A 250 -26.57 -16.31 -17.26
CA SER A 250 -25.81 -17.38 -17.91
C SER A 250 -26.34 -17.68 -19.30
N THR A 251 -27.66 -17.66 -19.50
CA THR A 251 -28.28 -17.84 -20.81
C THR A 251 -27.96 -16.69 -21.75
N LEU A 252 -27.88 -15.46 -21.24
CA LEU A 252 -27.38 -14.29 -21.99
C LEU A 252 -25.87 -14.30 -22.22
N ASN A 253 -25.16 -15.36 -21.81
CA ASN A 253 -23.71 -15.50 -21.92
C ASN A 253 -22.95 -14.31 -21.28
N LEU A 254 -23.51 -13.71 -20.23
CA LEU A 254 -22.92 -12.60 -19.46
C LEU A 254 -22.01 -13.12 -18.34
N GLN A 255 -21.24 -14.17 -18.60
CA GLN A 255 -20.46 -14.92 -17.60
C GLN A 255 -19.48 -14.04 -16.81
N GLY A 256 -18.87 -13.04 -17.46
CA GLY A 256 -17.97 -12.09 -16.79
C GLY A 256 -18.65 -11.16 -15.78
N ILE A 257 -19.92 -10.80 -16.00
CA ILE A 257 -20.72 -9.97 -15.09
C ILE A 257 -21.42 -10.86 -14.05
N LEU A 258 -21.64 -12.13 -14.39
CA LEU A 258 -22.29 -13.11 -13.56
C LEU A 258 -21.43 -13.56 -12.37
N ALA A 259 -20.11 -13.68 -12.54
CA ALA A 259 -19.25 -14.29 -11.53
C ALA A 259 -19.37 -13.64 -10.13
N PRO A 260 -19.34 -12.30 -9.97
CA PRO A 260 -19.55 -11.68 -8.66
C PRO A 260 -20.94 -11.93 -8.09
N VAL A 261 -21.99 -11.93 -8.92
CA VAL A 261 -23.37 -12.15 -8.47
C VAL A 261 -23.58 -13.60 -8.05
N GLN A 262 -23.00 -14.54 -8.80
CA GLN A 262 -23.02 -15.96 -8.47
C GLN A 262 -22.25 -16.25 -7.18
N GLU A 263 -21.10 -15.61 -6.99
CA GLU A 263 -20.33 -15.71 -5.75
C GLU A 263 -21.15 -15.20 -4.57
N LEU A 264 -21.78 -14.02 -4.70
CA LEU A 264 -22.65 -13.48 -3.64
C LEU A 264 -23.82 -14.40 -3.31
N VAL A 265 -24.48 -15.01 -4.32
CA VAL A 265 -25.57 -15.97 -4.09
C VAL A 265 -25.05 -17.20 -3.34
N ASN A 266 -23.92 -17.75 -3.78
CA ASN A 266 -23.29 -18.92 -3.16
C ASN A 266 -22.85 -18.62 -1.71
N GLU A 267 -22.25 -17.46 -1.49
CA GLU A 267 -21.80 -16.99 -0.17
C GLU A 267 -22.99 -16.84 0.77
N VAL A 268 -24.06 -16.16 0.34
CA VAL A 268 -25.30 -15.99 1.13
C VAL A 268 -25.93 -17.34 1.51
N LEU A 269 -25.92 -18.31 0.58
CA LEU A 269 -26.40 -19.67 0.87
C LEU A 269 -25.50 -20.41 1.86
N ALA A 270 -24.18 -20.25 1.75
CA ALA A 270 -23.21 -20.86 2.66
C ALA A 270 -23.23 -20.20 4.05
N TYR A 271 -23.52 -18.89 4.14
CA TYR A 271 -23.63 -18.18 5.42
C TYR A 271 -24.74 -18.75 6.32
N LEU A 272 -25.83 -19.29 5.78
CA LEU A 272 -26.93 -19.83 6.59
C LEU A 272 -26.50 -20.98 7.53
N PRO A 273 -25.92 -22.09 7.04
CA PRO A 273 -25.41 -23.15 7.93
C PRO A 273 -24.21 -22.69 8.77
N ASN A 274 -23.34 -21.84 8.22
CA ASN A 274 -22.13 -21.37 8.89
C ASN A 274 -22.44 -20.46 10.07
N LEU A 275 -23.41 -19.56 9.94
CA LEU A 275 -23.86 -18.67 11.01
C LEU A 275 -24.39 -19.48 12.20
N LEU A 276 -25.15 -20.55 11.94
CA LEU A 276 -25.61 -21.44 12.99
C LEU A 276 -24.43 -22.10 13.72
N SER A 277 -23.44 -22.59 12.97
CA SER A 277 -22.23 -23.20 13.55
C SER A 277 -21.43 -22.21 14.39
N ALA A 278 -21.30 -20.96 13.93
CA ALA A 278 -20.63 -19.88 14.64
C ALA A 278 -21.34 -19.51 15.95
N ILE A 279 -22.67 -19.40 15.93
CA ILE A 279 -23.48 -19.13 17.13
C ILE A 279 -23.31 -20.26 18.15
N LEU A 280 -23.35 -21.51 17.70
CA LEU A 280 -23.15 -22.67 18.57
C LEU A 280 -21.77 -22.67 19.21
N ILE A 281 -20.71 -22.43 18.43
CA ILE A 281 -19.32 -22.36 18.92
C ILE A 281 -19.14 -21.19 19.89
N ALA A 282 -19.62 -20.00 19.54
CA ALA A 282 -19.54 -18.82 20.39
C ALA A 282 -20.25 -19.03 21.72
N PHE A 283 -21.46 -19.59 21.69
CA PHE A 283 -22.23 -19.87 22.91
C PHE A 283 -21.53 -20.91 23.78
N ALA A 284 -21.14 -22.05 23.20
CA ALA A 284 -20.46 -23.12 23.92
C ALA A 284 -19.15 -22.62 24.54
N GLY A 285 -18.31 -21.95 23.75
CA GLY A 285 -17.03 -21.44 24.23
C GLY A 285 -17.17 -20.29 25.23
N TRP A 286 -18.20 -19.43 25.11
CA TRP A 286 -18.50 -18.41 26.12
C TRP A 286 -18.86 -19.04 27.47
N VAL A 287 -19.70 -20.08 27.47
CA VAL A 287 -20.04 -20.82 28.69
C VAL A 287 -18.77 -21.42 29.30
N VAL A 288 -17.95 -22.11 28.49
CA VAL A 288 -16.69 -22.73 28.93
C VAL A 288 -15.74 -21.70 29.54
N ALA A 289 -15.48 -20.59 28.85
CA ALA A 289 -14.61 -19.51 29.32
C ALA A 289 -15.09 -18.96 30.68
N ARG A 290 -16.41 -18.76 30.82
CA ARG A 290 -17.01 -18.22 32.03
C ARG A 290 -16.98 -19.21 33.20
N VAL A 291 -17.09 -20.52 32.94
CA VAL A 291 -16.97 -21.57 33.96
C VAL A 291 -15.51 -21.68 34.43
N ILE A 292 -14.57 -21.79 33.49
CA ILE A 292 -13.14 -21.94 33.81
C ILE A 292 -12.62 -20.72 34.57
N SER A 293 -12.95 -19.51 34.13
CA SER A 293 -12.55 -18.28 34.83
C SER A 293 -13.01 -18.28 36.30
N ARG A 294 -14.26 -18.67 36.58
CA ARG A 294 -14.77 -18.75 37.95
C ARG A 294 -14.04 -19.80 38.79
N ILE A 295 -13.75 -20.96 38.21
CA ILE A 295 -12.99 -22.00 38.88
C ILE A 295 -11.60 -21.46 39.25
N VAL A 296 -10.93 -20.80 38.31
CA VAL A 296 -9.60 -20.20 38.51
C VAL A 296 -9.63 -19.14 39.60
N VAL A 297 -10.57 -18.19 39.59
CA VAL A 297 -10.71 -17.16 40.64
C VAL A 297 -10.85 -17.82 42.02
N ASN A 298 -11.73 -18.82 42.14
CA ASN A 298 -12.00 -19.47 43.41
C ASN A 298 -10.77 -20.26 43.91
N LEU A 299 -10.05 -20.93 43.01
CA LEU A 299 -8.82 -21.65 43.34
C LEU A 299 -7.70 -20.68 43.76
N LEU A 300 -7.51 -19.56 43.06
CA LEU A 300 -6.52 -18.55 43.43
C LEU A 300 -6.84 -17.86 44.76
N ALA A 301 -8.12 -17.57 45.00
CA ALA A 301 -8.56 -17.00 46.27
C ALA A 301 -8.28 -17.99 47.42
N ALA A 302 -8.61 -19.28 47.23
CA ALA A 302 -8.33 -20.33 48.20
C ALA A 302 -6.83 -20.55 48.45
N ALA A 303 -6.00 -20.43 47.40
CA ALA A 303 -4.54 -20.49 47.51
C ALA A 303 -3.93 -19.26 48.22
N GLY A 304 -4.73 -18.24 48.53
CA GLY A 304 -4.30 -17.04 49.25
C GLY A 304 -3.56 -16.03 48.38
N THR A 305 -3.75 -16.06 47.06
CA THR A 305 -3.10 -15.14 46.12
C THR A 305 -3.46 -13.67 46.41
N ASP A 306 -4.62 -13.43 47.02
CA ASP A 306 -5.04 -12.09 47.49
C ASP A 306 -4.09 -11.51 48.55
N ARG A 307 -3.50 -12.36 49.41
CA ARG A 307 -2.52 -11.94 50.43
C ARG A 307 -1.18 -11.55 49.82
N VAL A 308 -0.87 -12.06 48.63
CA VAL A 308 0.34 -11.69 47.88
C VAL A 308 0.11 -10.34 47.22
N GLY A 309 -1.04 -10.17 46.55
CA GLY A 309 -1.43 -8.89 45.94
C GLY A 309 -1.45 -7.73 46.94
N SER A 310 -1.94 -7.94 48.15
CA SER A 310 -1.92 -6.91 49.19
C SER A 310 -0.51 -6.49 49.63
N ARG A 311 0.49 -7.40 49.59
CA ARG A 311 1.90 -7.05 49.87
C ARG A 311 2.53 -6.20 48.77
N PHE A 312 2.02 -6.31 47.54
CA PHE A 312 2.43 -5.49 46.40
C PHE A 312 1.62 -4.20 46.26
N GLY A 313 0.83 -3.82 47.27
CA GLY A 313 0.05 -2.57 47.26
C GLY A 313 -1.24 -2.62 46.42
N LEU A 314 -1.60 -3.79 45.88
CA LEU A 314 -2.82 -4.01 45.06
C LEU A 314 -4.07 -4.29 45.92
N GLY A 315 -4.04 -3.97 47.21
CA GLY A 315 -5.08 -4.28 48.18
C GLY A 315 -5.83 -3.06 48.73
N GLY A 316 -5.82 -1.94 48.00
CA GLY A 316 -6.55 -0.73 48.41
C GLY A 316 -8.07 -0.93 48.36
N THR A 317 -8.81 -0.26 49.26
CA THR A 317 -10.27 -0.27 49.31
C THR A 317 -10.85 0.23 47.98
N GLY A 318 -11.32 -0.70 47.13
CA GLY A 318 -11.84 -0.40 45.78
C GLY A 318 -10.97 -0.91 44.62
N SER A 319 -9.75 -1.39 44.88
CA SER A 319 -8.97 -2.13 43.89
C SER A 319 -9.48 -3.58 43.80
N GLN A 320 -9.66 -4.08 42.57
CA GLN A 320 -10.11 -5.45 42.35
C GLN A 320 -9.04 -6.42 42.85
N SER A 321 -9.46 -7.50 43.51
CA SER A 321 -8.53 -8.48 44.06
C SER A 321 -7.67 -9.11 42.97
N LEU A 322 -6.41 -9.44 43.29
CA LEU A 322 -5.48 -10.06 42.35
C LEU A 322 -6.07 -11.34 41.73
N SER A 323 -6.84 -12.10 42.51
CA SER A 323 -7.56 -13.29 42.04
C SER A 323 -8.61 -12.97 40.98
N TRP A 324 -9.35 -11.86 41.10
CA TRP A 324 -10.30 -11.43 40.07
C TRP A 324 -9.60 -11.01 38.78
N ILE A 325 -8.50 -10.26 38.88
CA ILE A 325 -7.73 -9.81 37.72
C ILE A 325 -7.20 -11.04 36.95
N MET A 326 -6.61 -12.00 37.66
CA MET A 326 -6.16 -13.26 37.07
C MET A 326 -7.32 -14.05 36.45
N GLY A 327 -8.49 -14.06 37.09
CA GLY A 327 -9.70 -14.64 36.54
C GLY A 327 -10.15 -14.01 35.22
N THR A 328 -10.09 -12.69 35.13
CA THR A 328 -10.43 -11.94 33.91
C THR A 328 -9.40 -12.19 32.81
N ILE A 329 -8.10 -12.28 33.14
CA ILE A 329 -7.06 -12.64 32.17
C ILE A 329 -7.33 -14.03 31.59
N VAL A 330 -7.62 -15.02 32.44
CA VAL A 330 -7.96 -16.37 31.97
C VAL A 330 -9.26 -16.38 31.15
N TYR A 331 -10.27 -15.61 31.56
CA TYR A 331 -11.50 -15.44 30.78
C TYR A 331 -11.20 -14.94 29.36
N VAL A 332 -10.44 -13.85 29.24
CA VAL A 332 -10.06 -13.25 27.95
C VAL A 332 -9.21 -14.21 27.12
N LEU A 333 -8.25 -14.90 27.74
CA LEU A 333 -7.34 -15.83 27.08
C LEU A 333 -8.05 -17.04 26.46
N ILE A 334 -9.18 -17.46 27.04
CA ILE A 334 -10.04 -18.52 26.47
C ILE A 334 -11.04 -17.92 25.47
N LEU A 335 -11.60 -16.76 25.77
CA LEU A 335 -12.62 -16.12 24.95
C LEU A 335 -12.09 -15.71 23.57
N ILE A 336 -10.86 -15.19 23.48
CA ILE A 336 -10.28 -14.74 22.20
C ILE A 336 -10.18 -15.90 21.19
N PRO A 337 -9.55 -17.05 21.50
CA PRO A 337 -9.55 -18.20 20.59
C PRO A 337 -10.95 -18.71 20.24
N VAL A 338 -11.89 -18.69 21.20
CA VAL A 338 -13.29 -19.08 20.96
C VAL A 338 -13.97 -18.11 19.98
N ALA A 339 -13.78 -16.81 20.15
CA ALA A 339 -14.34 -15.79 19.27
C ALA A 339 -13.77 -15.93 17.86
N ILE A 340 -12.46 -16.17 17.75
CA ILE A 340 -11.81 -16.48 16.47
C ILE A 340 -12.41 -17.73 15.84
N ALA A 341 -12.56 -18.83 16.59
CA ALA A 341 -13.14 -20.07 16.09
C ALA A 341 -14.60 -19.87 15.60
N ALA A 342 -15.39 -19.05 16.29
CA ALA A 342 -16.73 -18.69 15.86
C ALA A 342 -16.71 -17.83 14.57
N LEU A 343 -15.80 -16.87 14.45
CA LEU A 343 -15.63 -16.07 13.24
C LEU A 343 -15.21 -16.91 12.03
N GLN A 344 -14.29 -17.86 12.23
CA GLN A 344 -13.89 -18.83 11.19
C GLN A 344 -15.05 -19.74 10.79
N ALA A 345 -15.83 -20.22 11.76
CA ALA A 345 -17.02 -21.03 11.49
C ALA A 345 -18.08 -20.24 10.71
N SER A 346 -18.15 -18.92 10.90
CA SER A 346 -18.97 -18.02 10.09
C SER A 346 -18.38 -17.71 8.71
N GLN A 347 -17.22 -18.28 8.36
CA GLN A 347 -16.42 -17.99 7.15
C GLN A 347 -16.00 -16.53 6.99
N ILE A 348 -15.95 -15.76 8.08
CA ILE A 348 -15.48 -14.37 8.05
C ILE A 348 -13.94 -14.37 8.20
N ASN A 349 -13.25 -15.06 7.29
CA ASN A 349 -11.80 -15.25 7.33
C ASN A 349 -11.05 -13.92 7.25
N ALA A 350 -11.62 -12.93 6.55
CA ALA A 350 -11.08 -11.57 6.46
C ALA A 350 -10.86 -10.89 7.82
N ILE A 351 -11.62 -11.30 8.86
CA ILE A 351 -11.46 -10.79 10.23
C ILE A 351 -10.70 -11.79 11.10
N ALA A 352 -10.96 -13.09 10.92
CA ALA A 352 -10.35 -14.14 11.72
C ALA A 352 -8.83 -14.26 11.47
N ASP A 353 -8.37 -14.18 10.22
CA ASP A 353 -6.97 -14.41 9.87
C ASP A 353 -6.03 -13.35 10.48
N PRO A 354 -6.32 -12.03 10.36
CA PRO A 354 -5.54 -11.02 11.07
C PRO A 354 -5.60 -11.20 12.59
N ALA A 355 -6.75 -11.59 13.16
CA ALA A 355 -6.88 -11.82 14.60
C ALA A 355 -6.02 -13.00 15.07
N ILE A 356 -5.96 -14.09 14.30
CA ILE A 356 -5.09 -15.25 14.55
C ILE A 356 -3.62 -14.84 14.45
N ALA A 357 -3.25 -14.06 13.44
CA ALA A 357 -1.90 -13.55 13.30
C ALA A 357 -1.48 -12.71 14.51
N MET A 358 -2.36 -11.84 15.00
CA MET A 358 -2.12 -11.04 16.21
C MET A 358 -2.00 -11.91 17.47
N LEU A 359 -2.88 -12.91 17.63
CA LEU A 359 -2.80 -13.86 18.75
C LEU A 359 -1.47 -14.62 18.73
N ASN A 360 -1.10 -15.19 17.59
CA ASN A 360 0.15 -15.91 17.41
C ASN A 360 1.36 -15.00 17.65
N GLN A 361 1.32 -13.75 17.18
CA GLN A 361 2.37 -12.78 17.42
C GLN A 361 2.54 -12.49 18.92
N ILE A 362 1.44 -12.29 19.66
CA ILE A 362 1.48 -12.10 21.12
C ILE A 362 2.08 -13.33 21.82
N LEU A 363 1.66 -14.53 21.41
CA LEU A 363 2.16 -15.78 21.99
C LEU A 363 3.66 -16.01 21.73
N VAL A 364 4.17 -15.61 20.56
CA VAL A 364 5.60 -15.71 20.20
C VAL A 364 6.43 -14.62 20.88
N ILE A 365 5.90 -13.40 21.02
CA ILE A 365 6.60 -12.30 21.69
C ILE A 365 6.84 -12.62 23.17
N LEU A 366 5.92 -13.30 23.83
CA LEU A 366 6.00 -13.51 25.28
C LEU A 366 7.26 -14.29 25.73
N PRO A 367 7.63 -15.44 25.12
CA PRO A 367 8.93 -16.07 25.34
C PRO A 367 10.12 -15.18 24.96
N ASN A 368 10.03 -14.50 23.82
CA ASN A 368 11.13 -13.69 23.27
C ASN A 368 11.49 -12.50 24.16
N ILE A 369 10.52 -11.90 24.86
CA ILE A 369 10.77 -10.84 25.83
C ILE A 369 11.71 -11.33 26.94
N PHE A 370 11.53 -12.55 27.45
CA PHE A 370 12.42 -13.10 28.48
C PHE A 370 13.84 -13.33 27.96
N THR A 371 13.97 -13.88 26.74
CA THR A 371 15.27 -14.06 26.09
C THR A 371 15.97 -12.72 25.83
N ALA A 372 15.24 -11.74 25.32
CA ALA A 372 15.73 -10.39 25.07
C ALA A 372 16.19 -9.70 26.38
N LEU A 373 15.41 -9.83 27.46
CA LEU A 373 15.78 -9.33 28.78
C LEU A 373 17.05 -10.00 29.30
N GLY A 374 17.17 -11.32 29.13
CA GLY A 374 18.38 -12.07 29.47
C GLY A 374 19.61 -11.55 28.75
N ILE A 375 19.50 -11.29 27.44
CA ILE A 375 20.59 -10.73 26.63
C ILE A 375 20.94 -9.30 27.04
N LEU A 376 19.97 -8.45 27.37
CA LEU A 376 20.24 -7.10 27.87
C LEU A 376 21.01 -7.13 29.18
N ILE A 377 20.59 -7.98 30.12
CA ILE A 377 21.28 -8.13 31.42
C ILE A 377 22.70 -8.65 31.19
N LEU A 378 22.86 -9.69 30.39
CA LEU A 378 24.18 -10.25 30.07
C LEU A 378 25.07 -9.24 29.35
N GLY A 379 24.55 -8.50 28.38
CA GLY A 379 25.26 -7.48 27.64
C GLY A 379 25.71 -6.31 28.51
N TYR A 380 24.85 -5.85 29.43
CA TYR A 380 25.21 -4.80 30.39
C TYR A 380 26.33 -5.26 31.33
N VAL A 381 26.18 -6.47 31.91
CA VAL A 381 27.15 -7.03 32.86
C VAL A 381 28.48 -7.34 32.18
N ALA A 382 28.45 -8.07 31.05
CA ALA A 382 29.65 -8.39 30.28
C ALA A 382 30.32 -7.13 29.73
N GLY A 383 29.52 -6.17 29.24
CA GLY A 383 30.02 -4.90 28.76
C GLY A 383 30.79 -4.14 29.83
N LYS A 384 30.32 -4.17 31.08
CA LYS A 384 31.02 -3.52 32.20
C LYS A 384 32.41 -4.14 32.42
N TYR A 385 32.49 -5.46 32.54
CA TYR A 385 33.76 -6.15 32.72
C TYR A 385 34.72 -5.96 31.54
N ILE A 386 34.20 -6.06 30.31
CA ILE A 386 35.00 -5.86 29.10
C ILE A 386 35.51 -4.42 29.03
N SER A 387 34.71 -3.43 29.42
CA SER A 387 35.13 -2.02 29.41
C SER A 387 36.22 -1.71 30.40
N GLU A 388 36.15 -2.26 31.62
CA GLU A 388 37.19 -2.12 32.64
C GLU A 388 38.48 -2.78 32.17
N PHE A 389 38.39 -4.01 31.65
CA PHE A 389 39.54 -4.73 31.09
C PHE A 389 40.22 -3.98 29.93
N VAL A 390 39.44 -3.42 29.01
CA VAL A 390 39.99 -2.64 27.89
C VAL A 390 40.63 -1.34 28.39
N ALA A 391 40.01 -0.65 29.36
CA ALA A 391 40.57 0.55 29.95
C ALA A 391 41.92 0.25 30.66
N ASP A 392 41.99 -0.84 31.41
CA ASP A 392 43.21 -1.26 32.11
C ASP A 392 44.35 -1.62 31.13
N ILE A 393 44.03 -2.35 30.06
CA ILE A 393 45.01 -2.66 29.00
C ILE A 393 45.51 -1.38 28.35
N LEU A 394 44.61 -0.48 27.97
CA LEU A 394 44.98 0.80 27.34
C LEU A 394 45.82 1.66 28.29
N ALA A 395 45.45 1.72 29.57
CA ALA A 395 46.22 2.41 30.59
C ALA A 395 47.63 1.81 30.74
N GLY A 396 47.75 0.47 30.71
CA GLY A 396 49.02 -0.26 30.74
C GLY A 396 49.95 0.05 29.57
N PHE A 397 49.39 0.32 28.37
CA PHE A 397 50.15 0.80 27.21
C PHE A 397 50.51 2.29 27.27
N GLY A 398 50.10 3.01 28.32
CA GLY A 398 50.34 4.44 28.46
C GLY A 398 49.38 5.32 27.66
N PHE A 399 48.20 4.80 27.27
CA PHE A 399 47.19 5.56 26.52
C PHE A 399 46.70 6.81 27.27
N ASN A 400 46.91 6.88 28.59
CA ASN A 400 46.62 8.06 29.42
C ASN A 400 47.38 9.32 28.94
N ASN A 401 48.52 9.12 28.27
CA ASN A 401 49.36 10.21 27.77
C ASN A 401 48.98 10.65 26.34
N VAL A 402 48.02 10.00 25.68
CA VAL A 402 47.69 10.28 24.27
C VAL A 402 47.26 11.73 24.05
N PHE A 403 46.56 12.35 25.01
CA PHE A 403 46.18 13.76 24.92
C PHE A 403 47.39 14.71 24.97
N GLN A 404 48.45 14.35 25.68
CA GLN A 404 49.70 15.11 25.70
C GLN A 404 50.40 15.04 24.34
N TRP A 405 50.41 13.85 23.69
CA TRP A 405 50.94 13.66 22.34
C TRP A 405 50.17 14.43 21.27
N VAL A 406 48.85 14.55 21.41
CA VAL A 406 48.00 15.35 20.51
C VAL A 406 48.15 16.86 20.78
N GLY A 407 48.95 17.27 21.77
CA GLY A 407 49.22 18.68 22.08
C GLY A 407 48.11 19.37 22.87
N MET A 408 47.15 18.60 23.39
CA MET A 408 46.14 19.10 24.32
C MET A 408 46.73 19.05 25.73
N ARG A 409 46.85 20.22 26.38
CA ARG A 409 47.31 20.29 27.77
C ARG A 409 46.29 19.54 28.63
N SER A 410 46.71 18.47 29.31
CA SER A 410 45.86 17.78 30.28
C SER A 410 45.29 18.83 31.27
N PRO A 411 44.01 18.74 31.65
CA PRO A 411 43.54 19.45 32.83
C PRO A 411 44.44 18.99 33.98
N LEU A 412 45.26 19.88 34.54
CA LEU A 412 46.08 19.53 35.68
C LEU A 412 45.16 18.96 36.77
N PRO A 413 45.53 17.89 37.48
CA PRO A 413 44.97 17.65 38.79
C PRO A 413 45.34 18.89 39.59
N THR A 414 44.37 19.78 39.80
CA THR A 414 44.53 20.79 40.84
C THR A 414 44.53 19.99 42.13
N SER A 415 45.72 19.76 42.67
CA SER A 415 45.89 19.41 44.08
C SER A 415 45.28 20.55 44.87
N ARG A 416 43.97 20.45 45.12
CA ARG A 416 43.22 21.39 45.95
C ARG A 416 43.43 21.00 47.41
N PRO A 417 43.59 21.97 48.32
CA PRO A 417 43.63 21.71 49.76
C PRO A 417 42.33 21.03 50.20
N GLU A 418 42.43 20.06 51.10
CA GLU A 418 41.32 19.33 51.69
C GLU A 418 40.28 20.30 52.31
N GLY A 419 39.01 20.21 51.91
CA GLY A 419 37.92 20.93 52.61
C GLY A 419 36.66 21.28 51.82
N GLU A 420 36.65 21.22 50.48
CA GLU A 420 35.45 21.55 49.70
C GLU A 420 34.76 20.30 49.12
N THR A 421 33.46 20.15 49.38
CA THR A 421 32.60 19.08 48.86
C THR A 421 32.64 19.04 47.32
N PRO A 422 32.79 17.86 46.70
CA PRO A 422 32.96 17.74 45.26
C PRO A 422 31.66 18.09 44.52
N ARG A 423 31.71 19.15 43.69
CA ARG A 423 30.70 19.47 42.67
C ARG A 423 31.29 19.59 41.26
N GLY A 424 32.46 19.01 41.03
CA GLY A 424 33.10 18.98 39.71
C GLY A 424 33.44 17.55 39.30
N THR A 425 33.05 17.19 38.07
CA THR A 425 33.43 15.94 37.40
C THR A 425 34.96 15.82 37.40
N GLU A 426 35.51 14.83 38.11
CA GLU A 426 36.92 14.45 37.98
C GLU A 426 37.25 14.25 36.49
N ALA A 427 38.35 14.83 36.03
CA ALA A 427 38.75 14.74 34.62
C ALA A 427 39.02 13.27 34.28
N ARG A 428 38.07 12.64 33.55
CA ARG A 428 38.16 11.24 33.11
C ARG A 428 39.42 11.02 32.27
N THR A 429 40.16 9.95 32.56
CA THR A 429 41.35 9.59 31.78
C THR A 429 40.97 9.11 30.37
N PRO A 430 41.83 9.27 29.34
CA PRO A 430 41.50 8.82 27.98
C PRO A 430 41.25 7.31 27.86
N SER A 431 41.89 6.49 28.69
CA SER A 431 41.64 5.04 28.75
C SER A 431 40.25 4.74 29.33
N GLU A 432 39.83 5.43 30.39
CA GLU A 432 38.46 5.34 30.91
C GLU A 432 37.42 5.77 29.86
N LEU A 433 37.69 6.83 29.08
CA LEU A 433 36.80 7.25 27.99
C LEU A 433 36.65 6.15 26.93
N MET A 434 37.74 5.48 26.55
CA MET A 434 37.67 4.35 25.65
C MET A 434 36.92 3.16 26.25
N GLY A 435 37.09 2.88 27.54
CA GLY A 435 36.28 1.91 28.27
C GLY A 435 34.78 2.22 28.16
N ILE A 436 34.39 3.47 28.41
CA ILE A 436 32.98 3.92 28.31
C ILE A 436 32.44 3.75 26.88
N ILE A 437 33.24 4.05 25.86
CA ILE A 437 32.85 3.85 24.44
C ILE A 437 32.63 2.36 24.15
N VAL A 438 33.52 1.48 24.62
CA VAL A 438 33.39 0.03 24.45
C VAL A 438 32.15 -0.48 25.19
N TRP A 439 31.92 -0.03 26.43
CA TRP A 439 30.72 -0.37 27.19
C TRP A 439 29.45 0.05 26.45
N ALA A 440 29.38 1.30 25.98
CA ALA A 440 28.25 1.82 25.23
C ALA A 440 28.02 1.03 23.94
N GLY A 441 29.09 0.68 23.22
CA GLY A 441 29.03 -0.18 22.05
C GLY A 441 28.42 -1.54 22.38
N ILE A 442 28.95 -2.25 23.38
CA ILE A 442 28.45 -3.58 23.77
C ILE A 442 26.98 -3.53 24.19
N VAL A 443 26.58 -2.51 24.97
CA VAL A 443 25.17 -2.34 25.38
C VAL A 443 24.27 -2.03 24.17
N LEU A 444 24.72 -1.22 23.21
CA LEU A 444 23.97 -0.96 21.98
C LEU A 444 23.81 -2.22 21.13
N PHE A 445 24.88 -3.02 20.97
CA PHE A 445 24.81 -4.31 20.28
C PHE A 445 23.89 -5.31 20.99
N ALA A 446 23.96 -5.40 22.32
CA ALA A 446 23.06 -6.23 23.11
C ALA A 446 21.60 -5.77 22.96
N THR A 447 21.36 -4.46 22.89
CA THR A 447 20.04 -3.88 22.62
C THR A 447 19.54 -4.25 21.23
N LEU A 448 20.40 -4.21 20.21
CA LEU A 448 20.06 -4.67 18.87
C LEU A 448 19.65 -6.15 18.86
N SER A 449 20.46 -7.03 19.47
CA SER A 449 20.15 -8.45 19.58
C SER A 449 18.84 -8.70 20.33
N ALA A 450 18.59 -7.96 21.41
CA ALA A 450 17.36 -8.04 22.18
C ALA A 450 16.13 -7.62 21.35
N VAL A 451 16.22 -6.52 20.62
CA VAL A 451 15.13 -6.02 19.76
C VAL A 451 14.87 -6.93 18.56
N GLU A 452 15.92 -7.50 17.98
CA GLU A 452 15.82 -8.50 16.90
C GLU A 452 15.07 -9.76 17.36
N ILE A 453 15.35 -10.23 18.58
CA ILE A 453 14.64 -11.37 19.18
C ILE A 453 13.18 -11.06 19.47
N ILE A 454 12.84 -9.83 19.85
CA ILE A 454 11.44 -9.40 20.02
C ILE A 454 10.68 -9.39 18.67
N GLN A 455 11.38 -9.44 17.53
CA GLN A 455 10.82 -9.50 16.18
C GLN A 455 9.93 -8.30 15.82
N ILE A 456 10.35 -7.08 16.20
CA ILE A 456 9.70 -5.84 15.77
C ILE A 456 10.63 -5.15 14.74
N PRO A 457 10.44 -5.36 13.42
CA PRO A 457 11.38 -4.90 12.40
C PRO A 457 11.65 -3.41 12.44
N ALA A 458 10.62 -2.60 12.74
CA ALA A 458 10.74 -1.15 12.83
C ALA A 458 11.70 -0.74 13.96
N LEU A 459 11.63 -1.39 15.13
CA LEU A 459 12.55 -1.12 16.23
C LEU A 459 13.97 -1.59 15.90
N THR A 460 14.13 -2.74 15.25
CA THR A 460 15.44 -3.23 14.81
C THR A 460 16.10 -2.26 13.83
N GLN A 461 15.34 -1.73 12.86
CA GLN A 461 15.83 -0.75 11.91
C GLN A 461 16.25 0.56 12.59
N LEU A 462 15.45 1.03 13.56
CA LEU A 462 15.79 2.21 14.34
C LEU A 462 17.08 2.03 15.15
N VAL A 463 17.20 0.93 15.89
CA VAL A 463 18.40 0.65 16.70
C VAL A 463 19.63 0.45 15.80
N ASN A 464 19.49 -0.28 14.69
CA ASN A 464 20.57 -0.46 13.73
C ASN A 464 21.01 0.89 13.10
N GLY A 465 20.04 1.75 12.76
CA GLY A 465 20.34 3.11 12.29
C GLY A 465 21.14 3.92 13.31
N VAL A 466 20.77 3.86 14.59
CA VAL A 466 21.52 4.50 15.69
C VAL A 466 22.93 3.92 15.81
N ILE A 467 23.11 2.60 15.70
CA ILE A 467 24.42 1.95 15.75
C ILE A 467 25.31 2.38 14.57
N VAL A 468 24.76 2.44 13.36
CA VAL A 468 25.50 2.90 12.17
C VAL A 468 25.94 4.36 12.35
N ILE A 469 25.04 5.23 12.81
CA ILE A 469 25.38 6.64 13.07
C ILE A 469 26.45 6.74 14.17
N ALA A 470 26.29 6.01 15.28
CA ALA A 470 27.28 5.99 16.36
C ALA A 470 28.65 5.49 15.88
N GLY A 471 28.67 4.44 15.05
CA GLY A 471 29.88 3.91 14.44
C GLY A 471 30.54 4.91 13.50
N GLN A 472 29.78 5.57 12.63
CA GLN A 472 30.28 6.63 11.75
C GLN A 472 30.86 7.80 12.54
N VAL A 473 30.18 8.24 13.60
CA VAL A 473 30.67 9.29 14.50
C VAL A 473 31.99 8.88 15.14
N LEU A 474 32.08 7.65 15.65
CA LEU A 474 33.29 7.12 16.28
C LEU A 474 34.46 7.09 15.28
N VAL A 475 34.26 6.54 14.07
CA VAL A 475 35.33 6.51 13.06
C VAL A 475 35.72 7.92 12.64
N GLY A 476 34.77 8.85 12.50
CA GLY A 476 35.08 10.25 12.20
C GLY A 476 35.88 10.94 13.31
N LEU A 477 35.61 10.64 14.59
CA LEU A 477 36.40 11.12 15.72
C LEU A 477 37.82 10.54 15.69
N ILE A 478 37.99 9.26 15.34
CA ILE A 478 39.30 8.63 15.17
C ILE A 478 40.09 9.32 14.05
N VAL A 479 39.48 9.51 12.88
CA VAL A 479 40.11 10.19 11.73
C VAL A 479 40.55 11.59 12.11
N LEU A 480 39.71 12.35 12.82
CA LEU A 480 40.05 13.68 13.32
C LEU A 480 41.22 13.63 14.31
N ALA A 481 41.20 12.72 15.28
CA ALA A 481 42.26 12.58 16.28
C ALA A 481 43.62 12.24 15.64
N VAL A 482 43.64 11.28 14.71
CA VAL A 482 44.82 10.89 13.93
C VAL A 482 45.32 12.05 13.08
N GLY A 483 44.41 12.81 12.47
CA GLY A 483 44.73 13.99 11.70
C GLY A 483 45.38 15.12 12.51
N LEU A 484 44.87 15.39 13.71
CA LEU A 484 45.49 16.35 14.64
C LEU A 484 46.90 15.94 15.04
N PHE A 485 47.13 14.63 15.26
CA PHE A 485 48.46 14.08 15.52
C PHE A 485 49.41 14.33 14.35
N PHE A 486 49.00 14.02 13.11
CA PHE A 486 49.82 14.27 11.92
C PHE A 486 50.10 15.77 11.69
N ALA A 487 49.15 16.65 12.00
CA ALA A 487 49.35 18.08 11.87
C ALA A 487 50.47 18.59 12.79
N GLN A 488 50.54 18.08 14.02
CA GLN A 488 51.60 18.44 14.97
C GLN A 488 52.94 17.81 14.59
N LEU A 489 52.93 16.56 14.13
CA LEU A 489 54.13 15.88 13.64
C LEU A 489 54.76 16.64 12.47
N ALA A 490 53.96 17.01 11.46
CA ALA A 490 54.42 17.79 10.32
C ALA A 490 55.01 19.14 10.73
N PHE A 491 54.33 19.86 11.65
CA PHE A 491 54.83 21.13 12.18
C PHE A 491 56.22 20.97 12.81
N ASN A 492 56.36 20.00 13.72
CA ASN A 492 57.61 19.75 14.44
C ASN A 492 58.74 19.35 13.48
N LEU A 493 58.48 18.45 12.54
CA LEU A 493 59.47 17.99 11.57
C LEU A 493 59.96 19.14 10.67
N ILE A 494 59.05 19.98 10.17
CA ILE A 494 59.41 21.11 9.30
C ILE A 494 60.20 22.17 10.06
N VAL A 495 59.79 22.50 11.28
CA VAL A 495 60.52 23.48 12.13
C VAL A 495 61.91 22.95 12.51
N SER A 496 62.05 21.65 12.76
CA SER A 496 63.32 21.02 13.10
C SER A 496 64.35 20.99 11.97
N ALA A 497 63.92 21.17 10.70
CA ALA A 497 64.80 21.17 9.53
C ALA A 497 65.68 22.43 9.39
N GLY A 498 65.47 23.46 10.23
CA GLY A 498 66.44 24.57 10.41
C GLY A 498 66.53 25.61 9.29
N THR A 499 65.62 25.64 8.31
CA THR A 499 65.62 26.68 7.26
C THR A 499 65.05 28.02 7.78
N SER A 500 65.51 29.15 7.23
CA SER A 500 65.10 30.50 7.64
C SER A 500 63.58 30.77 7.59
N GLN A 501 62.85 30.02 6.75
CA GLN A 501 61.38 30.10 6.60
C GLN A 501 60.63 28.88 7.18
N SER A 502 61.31 27.95 7.84
CA SER A 502 60.74 26.69 8.37
C SER A 502 59.49 26.89 9.24
N ARG A 503 59.43 27.97 10.04
CA ARG A 503 58.28 28.26 10.91
C ARG A 503 57.00 28.56 10.13
N ILE A 504 57.08 29.34 9.06
CA ILE A 504 55.91 29.70 8.25
C ILE A 504 55.44 28.46 7.48
N LEU A 505 56.38 27.71 6.91
CA LEU A 505 56.08 26.49 6.16
C LEU A 505 55.46 25.41 7.07
N GLY A 506 55.95 25.27 8.29
CA GLY A 506 55.39 24.38 9.30
C GLY A 506 53.97 24.78 9.72
N GLN A 507 53.70 26.07 9.92
CA GLN A 507 52.38 26.58 10.27
C GLN A 507 51.36 26.31 9.14
N VAL A 508 51.76 26.55 7.89
CA VAL A 508 50.91 26.29 6.71
C VAL A 508 50.61 24.80 6.59
N ALA A 509 51.61 23.93 6.73
CA ALA A 509 51.42 22.48 6.70
C ALA A 509 50.47 22.01 7.82
N ARG A 510 50.62 22.52 9.04
CA ARG A 510 49.73 22.22 10.16
C ARG A 510 48.28 22.60 9.87
N ILE A 511 48.04 23.83 9.41
CA ILE A 511 46.69 24.33 9.10
C ILE A 511 46.07 23.51 7.97
N ALA A 512 46.84 23.18 6.92
CA ALA A 512 46.37 22.36 5.81
C ALA A 512 45.96 20.96 6.26
N ILE A 513 46.77 20.30 7.10
CA ILE A 513 46.47 18.96 7.62
C ILE A 513 45.25 18.99 8.56
N ILE A 514 45.11 20.01 9.42
CA ILE A 514 43.92 20.15 10.29
C ILE A 514 42.66 20.33 9.44
N ALA A 515 42.68 21.24 8.46
CA ALA A 515 41.54 21.50 7.59
C ALA A 515 41.11 20.24 6.83
N PHE A 516 42.08 19.50 6.29
CA PHE A 516 41.83 18.22 5.61
C PHE A 516 41.28 17.15 6.57
N SER A 517 41.83 17.05 7.76
CA SER A 517 41.41 16.06 8.77
C SER A 517 40.02 16.33 9.32
N VAL A 518 39.66 17.59 9.51
CA VAL A 518 38.29 17.99 9.90
C VAL A 518 37.31 17.67 8.77
N ALA A 519 37.66 17.97 7.52
CA ALA A 519 36.82 17.64 6.37
C ALA A 519 36.61 16.12 6.24
N LEU A 520 37.69 15.33 6.27
CA LEU A 520 37.62 13.86 6.24
C LEU A 520 36.87 13.29 7.46
N GLY A 521 37.09 13.85 8.65
CA GLY A 521 36.39 13.45 9.87
C GLY A 521 34.89 13.65 9.73
N LEU A 522 34.44 14.85 9.35
CA LEU A 522 33.02 15.17 9.13
C LEU A 522 32.40 14.31 8.02
N GLN A 523 33.15 14.07 6.93
CA GLN A 523 32.73 13.16 5.86
C GLN A 523 32.46 11.75 6.39
N GLN A 524 33.36 11.23 7.25
CA GLN A 524 33.23 9.90 7.82
C GLN A 524 32.11 9.78 8.87
N MET A 525 31.77 10.87 9.55
CA MET A 525 30.60 10.95 10.43
C MET A 525 29.27 10.91 9.67
N GLY A 526 29.28 10.95 8.33
CA GLY A 526 28.07 11.02 7.51
C GLY A 526 27.38 12.39 7.53
N ILE A 527 28.01 13.41 8.11
CA ILE A 527 27.46 14.76 8.18
C ILE A 527 27.65 15.41 6.81
N GLY A 528 26.59 15.45 6.00
CA GLY A 528 26.55 16.23 4.77
C GLY A 528 27.67 15.91 3.76
N SER A 529 28.06 14.64 3.60
CA SER A 529 29.21 14.21 2.78
C SER A 529 29.34 14.92 1.43
N ASN A 530 28.23 15.13 0.73
CA ASN A 530 28.22 15.85 -0.55
C ASN A 530 28.58 17.33 -0.40
N ILE A 531 28.05 17.99 0.63
CA ILE A 531 28.34 19.40 0.93
C ILE A 531 29.82 19.56 1.29
N ILE A 532 30.37 18.67 2.12
CA ILE A 532 31.79 18.72 2.52
C ILE A 532 32.68 18.45 1.30
N ASN A 533 32.39 17.43 0.50
CA ASN A 533 33.17 17.10 -0.70
C ASN A 533 33.17 18.26 -1.71
N LEU A 534 32.02 18.90 -1.94
CA LEU A 534 31.92 20.05 -2.83
C LEU A 534 32.65 21.26 -2.25
N ALA A 535 32.41 21.60 -0.99
CA ALA A 535 33.05 22.75 -0.34
C ALA A 535 34.57 22.61 -0.33
N PHE A 536 35.08 21.44 0.02
CA PHE A 536 36.51 21.16 0.05
C PHE A 536 37.12 21.08 -1.35
N GLY A 537 36.43 20.43 -2.30
CA GLY A 537 36.85 20.37 -3.70
C GLY A 537 36.92 21.76 -4.34
N LEU A 538 35.94 22.63 -4.07
CA LEU A 538 35.94 24.03 -4.51
C LEU A 538 37.02 24.85 -3.81
N LEU A 539 37.21 24.67 -2.51
CA LEU A 539 38.25 25.39 -1.74
C LEU A 539 39.64 25.01 -2.23
N LEU A 540 39.95 23.73 -2.38
CA LEU A 540 41.23 23.28 -2.95
C LEU A 540 41.37 23.72 -4.40
N GLY A 541 40.30 23.63 -5.20
CA GLY A 541 40.30 24.13 -6.57
C GLY A 541 40.61 25.62 -6.64
N ALA A 542 40.01 26.44 -5.78
CA ALA A 542 40.25 27.88 -5.71
C ALA A 542 41.69 28.20 -5.27
N ILE A 543 42.23 27.49 -4.27
CA ILE A 543 43.63 27.63 -3.84
C ILE A 543 44.59 27.23 -4.97
N ALA A 544 44.32 26.12 -5.65
CA ALA A 544 45.13 25.65 -6.77
C ALA A 544 45.16 26.68 -7.92
N VAL A 545 44.00 27.24 -8.27
CA VAL A 545 43.88 28.29 -9.29
C VAL A 545 44.61 29.57 -8.84
N ALA A 546 44.45 29.98 -7.58
CA ALA A 546 45.13 31.16 -7.04
C ALA A 546 46.66 31.01 -7.07
N ILE A 547 47.20 29.85 -6.68
CA ILE A 547 48.64 29.55 -6.75
C ILE A 547 49.11 29.52 -8.20
N ALA A 548 48.37 28.85 -9.10
CA ALA A 548 48.70 28.79 -10.52
C ALA A 548 48.75 30.18 -11.16
N LEU A 549 47.80 31.07 -10.83
CA LEU A 549 47.79 32.45 -11.31
C LEU A 549 48.92 33.28 -10.70
N ALA A 550 49.18 33.15 -9.40
CA ALA A 550 50.26 33.88 -8.72
C ALA A 550 51.64 33.53 -9.29
N PHE A 551 51.92 32.23 -9.47
CA PHE A 551 53.15 31.76 -10.11
C PHE A 551 53.20 32.09 -11.60
N GLY A 552 52.12 31.88 -12.34
CA GLY A 552 52.08 32.11 -13.79
C GLY A 552 52.30 33.57 -14.15
N LEU A 553 51.71 34.50 -13.39
CA LEU A 553 51.94 35.94 -13.58
C LEU A 553 53.29 36.39 -13.03
N GLY A 554 53.72 35.88 -11.87
CA GLY A 554 54.97 36.29 -11.22
C GLY A 554 56.25 35.78 -11.89
N ALA A 555 56.21 34.60 -12.53
CA ALA A 555 57.36 34.01 -13.21
C ALA A 555 57.48 34.41 -14.69
N ARG A 556 56.53 35.20 -15.21
CA ARG A 556 56.46 35.57 -16.63
C ARG A 556 57.76 36.21 -17.13
N ASP A 557 58.29 37.17 -16.38
CA ASP A 557 59.48 37.93 -16.79
C ASP A 557 60.73 37.06 -16.73
N ILE A 558 60.88 36.25 -15.68
CA ILE A 558 61.99 35.29 -15.53
C ILE A 558 61.97 34.24 -16.66
N ALA A 559 60.79 33.70 -16.97
CA ALA A 559 60.64 32.74 -18.06
C ALA A 559 60.94 33.38 -19.42
N ALA A 560 60.49 34.62 -19.64
CA ALA A 560 60.78 35.35 -20.87
C ALA A 560 62.28 35.62 -21.04
N GLU A 561 62.97 35.97 -19.96
CA GLU A 561 64.42 36.21 -19.96
C GLU A 561 65.20 34.92 -20.21
N GLN A 562 64.85 33.82 -19.54
CA GLN A 562 65.50 32.52 -19.74
C GLN A 562 65.32 31.98 -21.17
N VAL A 563 64.14 32.15 -21.76
CA VAL A 563 63.86 31.76 -23.16
C VAL A 563 64.66 32.62 -24.14
N ARG A 564 64.80 33.93 -23.88
CA ARG A 564 65.64 34.83 -24.69
C ARG A 564 67.11 34.43 -24.62
N GLU A 565 67.60 34.12 -23.43
CA GLU A 565 68.99 33.70 -23.21
C GLU A 565 69.30 32.37 -23.91
N TRP A 566 68.36 31.41 -23.85
CA TRP A 566 68.42 30.17 -24.63
C TRP A 566 68.47 30.44 -26.13
N LEU A 567 67.58 31.30 -26.65
CA LEU A 567 67.53 31.66 -28.06
C LEU A 567 68.84 32.31 -28.54
N ASP A 568 69.42 33.18 -27.72
CA ASP A 568 70.69 33.85 -28.02
C ASP A 568 71.89 32.90 -27.95
N SER A 569 71.84 31.87 -27.10
CA SER A 569 72.86 30.82 -27.04
C SER A 569 72.86 29.93 -28.30
N PHE A 570 71.68 29.69 -28.90
CA PHE A 570 71.56 28.97 -30.17
C PHE A 570 72.02 29.82 -31.35
N LYS A 571 71.68 31.11 -31.38
CA LYS A 571 72.13 32.04 -32.43
C LYS A 571 73.64 32.27 -32.45
N ARG A 572 74.32 32.15 -31.31
CA ARG A 572 75.79 32.27 -31.22
C ARG A 572 76.56 31.01 -31.67
N LYS A 573 75.86 29.90 -31.93
CA LYS A 573 76.44 28.62 -32.36
C LYS A 573 76.32 28.36 -33.87
N GLN A 574 75.74 29.30 -34.62
CA GLN A 574 75.84 29.44 -36.08
C GLN A 574 76.72 30.63 -36.39
#